data_AF-A0A2M8EAD7-F1
#
_entry.id   AF-A0A2M8EAD7-F1
#
_cell.length_a   1.000
_cell.length_b   1.000
_cell.length_c   1.000
_cell.angle_alpha   90.00
_cell.angle_beta   90.00
_cell.angle_gamma   90.00
#
_symmetry.space_group_name_H-M   'P 1'
#
loop_
_entity.id
_entity.type
_entity.pdbx_description
1 polymer ?
#
loop_
_entity_poly.entity_id
_entity_poly.type
_entity_poly.pdbx_seq_one_letter_code
_entity_poly.pdbx_strand_id
1 'polypeptide(L)'
;MIEPLISAQVQHWLTQPNCPAAPLLAYMRAQGQLRDVQIAALQTYLYLLLQGRNQPLSQLWVQGLFAKPASYDGPRSRMPALAREVFAQQPAAHTWYQVCQSQQPPIATWLEENPDVPDYLALTHALFYGWQNTDYVFSLPMGSGKTWLMSAIMYLNLFLGELHPGDARFAQNFCVLIPSAKKSSILPSLRSMAHFDPAWVLPEPAASRLRQLLQFEVLDAAKTAAKSNRIQNPNAHKVAQHLMQPGLTFA
;
A
#
# COMPACT_ATOMS: atom_id res chain seq x y z
N MET A 1 16.63 2.95 2.05
CA MET A 1 17.08 1.65 1.53
C MET A 1 16.10 1.05 0.52
N ILE A 2 14.82 0.88 0.87
CA ILE A 2 13.87 0.12 0.02
C ILE A 2 13.15 1.00 -1.02
N GLU A 3 12.87 2.26 -0.68
CA GLU A 3 12.08 3.17 -1.53
C GLU A 3 12.64 3.30 -2.97
N PRO A 4 13.96 3.46 -3.21
CA PRO A 4 14.47 3.57 -4.58
C PRO A 4 14.25 2.31 -5.42
N LEU A 5 14.27 1.12 -4.80
CA LEU A 5 13.96 -0.13 -5.51
C LEU A 5 12.49 -0.18 -5.91
N ILE A 6 11.58 0.13 -4.97
CA ILE A 6 10.15 0.15 -5.24
C ILE A 6 9.86 1.16 -6.36
N SER A 7 10.40 2.38 -6.25
CA SER A 7 10.19 3.44 -7.24
C SER A 7 10.69 3.02 -8.63
N ALA A 8 11.83 2.34 -8.74
CA ALA A 8 12.31 1.82 -10.02
C ALA A 8 11.34 0.79 -10.63
N GLN A 9 10.83 -0.15 -9.82
CA GLN A 9 9.86 -1.14 -10.30
C GLN A 9 8.50 -0.54 -10.65
N VAL A 10 8.06 0.48 -9.89
CA VAL A 10 6.84 1.23 -10.20
C VAL A 10 6.98 1.88 -11.58
N GLN A 11 8.09 2.56 -11.88
CA GLN A 11 8.29 3.15 -13.21
C GLN A 11 8.32 2.09 -14.31
N HIS A 12 9.03 0.98 -14.09
CA HIS A 12 9.06 -0.12 -15.06
C HIS A 12 7.66 -0.71 -15.31
N TRP A 13 6.90 -0.96 -14.26
CA TRP A 13 5.54 -1.47 -14.34
C TRP A 13 4.61 -0.54 -15.12
N LEU A 14 4.75 0.77 -14.92
CA LEU A 14 3.94 1.78 -15.62
C LEU A 14 4.27 1.89 -17.11
N THR A 15 5.48 1.51 -17.53
CA THR A 15 5.86 1.45 -18.95
C THR A 15 5.35 0.21 -19.68
N GLN A 16 4.79 -0.77 -18.97
CA GLN A 16 4.27 -1.98 -19.60
C GLN A 16 3.03 -1.65 -20.45
N PRO A 17 2.92 -2.17 -21.69
CA PRO A 17 1.82 -1.86 -22.61
C PRO A 17 0.42 -2.10 -22.01
N ASN A 18 0.30 -3.09 -21.13
CA ASN A 18 -0.96 -3.50 -20.51
C ASN A 18 -1.02 -3.16 -19.01
N CYS A 19 -0.34 -2.10 -18.57
CA CYS A 19 -0.39 -1.67 -17.17
C CYS A 19 -1.83 -1.29 -16.77
N PRO A 20 -2.48 -2.03 -15.83
CA PRO A 20 -3.90 -1.83 -15.52
C PRO A 20 -4.18 -0.47 -14.85
N ALA A 21 -3.17 0.14 -14.22
CA ALA A 21 -3.30 1.45 -13.59
C ALA A 21 -3.09 2.62 -14.56
N ALA A 22 -2.54 2.39 -15.74
CA ALA A 22 -2.15 3.48 -16.65
C ALA A 22 -3.33 4.38 -17.09
N PRO A 23 -4.50 3.84 -17.49
CA PRO A 23 -5.64 4.68 -17.87
C PRO A 23 -6.14 5.55 -16.72
N LEU A 24 -6.18 4.99 -15.51
CA LEU A 24 -6.65 5.65 -14.30
C LEU A 24 -5.72 6.79 -13.87
N LEU A 25 -4.40 6.55 -13.93
CA LEU A 25 -3.39 7.56 -13.65
C LEU A 25 -3.37 8.66 -14.73
N ALA A 26 -3.59 8.31 -16.00
CA ALA A 26 -3.71 9.30 -17.08
C ALA A 26 -4.94 10.20 -16.86
N TYR A 27 -6.08 9.62 -16.47
CA TYR A 27 -7.27 10.36 -16.09
C TYR A 27 -7.00 11.34 -14.95
N MET A 28 -6.40 10.89 -13.85
CA MET A 28 -6.07 11.75 -12.69
C MET A 28 -5.18 12.94 -13.08
N ARG A 29 -4.20 12.71 -13.95
CA ARG A 29 -3.32 13.78 -14.46
C ARG A 29 -4.10 14.79 -15.31
N ALA A 30 -4.99 14.30 -16.17
CA ALA A 30 -5.83 15.16 -17.01
C ALA A 30 -6.81 16.02 -16.18
N GLN A 31 -7.30 15.51 -15.04
CA GLN A 31 -8.15 16.28 -14.13
C GLN A 31 -7.40 17.45 -13.47
N GLY A 32 -6.09 17.33 -13.25
CA GLY A 32 -5.25 18.40 -12.70
C GLY A 32 -5.56 18.79 -11.24
N GLN A 33 -6.34 17.99 -10.52
CA GLN A 33 -6.76 18.29 -9.13
C GLN A 33 -5.82 17.72 -8.06
N LEU A 34 -4.92 16.80 -8.44
CA LEU A 34 -3.95 16.18 -7.55
C LEU A 34 -2.54 16.72 -7.81
N ARG A 35 -1.77 16.89 -6.74
CA ARG A 35 -0.36 17.29 -6.81
C ARG A 35 0.50 16.13 -7.31
N ASP A 36 1.63 16.43 -7.92
CA ASP A 36 2.59 15.42 -8.39
C ASP A 36 2.99 14.42 -7.29
N VAL A 37 3.21 14.90 -6.07
CA VAL A 37 3.53 14.06 -4.91
C VAL A 37 2.39 13.10 -4.56
N GLN A 38 1.14 13.51 -4.74
CA GLN A 38 -0.02 12.64 -4.53
C GLN A 38 -0.13 11.62 -5.68
N ILE A 39 0.08 12.04 -6.93
CA ILE A 39 0.11 11.14 -8.08
C ILE A 39 1.22 10.08 -7.92
N ALA A 40 2.43 10.48 -7.53
CA ALA A 40 3.53 9.56 -7.28
C ALA A 40 3.21 8.55 -6.17
N ALA A 41 2.59 9.02 -5.07
CA ALA A 41 2.13 8.13 -4.01
C ALA A 41 1.06 7.14 -4.51
N LEU A 42 0.11 7.59 -5.34
CA LEU A 42 -0.92 6.74 -5.95
C LEU A 42 -0.33 5.71 -6.91
N GLN A 43 0.71 6.06 -7.67
CA GLN A 43 1.44 5.11 -8.52
C GLN A 43 2.01 3.96 -7.69
N THR A 44 2.74 4.28 -6.62
CA THR A 44 3.31 3.29 -5.71
C THR A 44 2.22 2.47 -5.02
N TYR A 45 1.15 3.12 -4.54
CA TYR A 45 0.03 2.44 -3.92
C TYR A 45 -0.66 1.44 -4.86
N LEU A 46 -0.98 1.85 -6.09
CA LEU A 46 -1.62 0.98 -7.08
C LEU A 46 -0.70 -0.17 -7.50
N TYR A 47 0.61 0.06 -7.58
CA TYR A 47 1.60 -1.01 -7.82
C TYR A 47 1.56 -2.06 -6.71
N LEU A 48 1.65 -1.63 -5.45
CA LEU A 48 1.62 -2.54 -4.30
C LEU A 48 0.26 -3.26 -4.17
N LEU A 49 -0.84 -2.57 -4.46
CA LEU A 49 -2.18 -3.15 -4.43
C LEU A 49 -2.39 -4.20 -5.54
N LEU A 50 -2.03 -3.87 -6.79
CA LEU A 50 -2.34 -4.69 -7.96
C LEU A 50 -1.25 -5.72 -8.25
N GLN A 51 0.02 -5.30 -8.36
CA GLN A 51 1.15 -6.21 -8.61
C GLN A 51 1.60 -6.91 -7.33
N GLY A 52 1.73 -6.15 -6.24
CA GLY A 52 2.06 -6.71 -4.91
C GLY A 52 0.89 -7.44 -4.25
N ARG A 53 -0.29 -7.49 -4.89
CA ARG A 53 -1.49 -8.16 -4.37
C ARG A 53 -1.84 -7.76 -2.93
N ASN A 54 -1.50 -6.53 -2.55
CA ASN A 54 -1.68 -6.00 -1.19
C ASN A 54 -0.99 -6.84 -0.09
N GLN A 55 0.13 -7.48 -0.39
CA GLN A 55 0.90 -8.29 0.57
C GLN A 55 1.90 -7.45 1.40
N PRO A 56 2.33 -7.92 2.58
CA PRO A 56 3.35 -7.25 3.37
C PRO A 56 4.65 -7.03 2.60
N LEU A 57 5.34 -5.92 2.84
CA LEU A 57 6.60 -5.60 2.16
C LEU A 57 7.68 -6.68 2.38
N SER A 58 7.68 -7.33 3.54
CA SER A 58 8.54 -8.47 3.85
C SER A 58 8.29 -9.66 2.91
N GLN A 59 7.02 -9.99 2.69
CA GLN A 59 6.63 -11.06 1.78
C GLN A 59 7.00 -10.72 0.33
N LEU A 60 6.77 -9.48 -0.10
CA LEU A 60 7.12 -9.00 -1.45
C LEU A 60 8.63 -8.99 -1.68
N TRP A 61 9.41 -8.69 -0.66
CA TRP A 61 10.87 -8.79 -0.68
C TRP A 61 11.33 -10.24 -0.85
N VAL A 62 10.79 -11.16 -0.05
CA VAL A 62 11.13 -12.59 -0.12
C VAL A 62 10.80 -13.18 -1.50
N GLN A 63 9.71 -12.73 -2.12
CA GLN A 63 9.30 -13.14 -3.47
C GLN A 63 10.14 -12.48 -4.57
N GLY A 64 10.97 -11.50 -4.24
CA GLY A 64 11.80 -10.79 -5.21
C GLY A 64 11.04 -9.78 -6.09
N LEU A 65 9.86 -9.31 -5.67
CA LEU A 65 9.05 -8.36 -6.45
C LEU A 65 9.82 -7.07 -6.75
N PHE A 66 10.69 -6.64 -5.83
CA PHE A 66 11.44 -5.40 -5.96
C PHE A 66 12.74 -5.56 -6.75
N ALA A 67 13.18 -6.79 -6.99
CA ALA A 67 14.41 -7.08 -7.71
C ALA A 67 14.19 -7.12 -9.23
N LYS A 68 15.19 -6.70 -10.00
CA LYS A 68 15.23 -7.00 -11.44
C LYS A 68 15.39 -8.51 -11.62
N PRO A 69 14.86 -9.11 -12.71
CA PRO A 69 15.06 -10.53 -12.97
C PRO A 69 16.53 -10.95 -12.86
N ALA A 70 16.78 -12.10 -12.23
CA ALA A 70 18.11 -12.68 -12.14
C ALA A 70 18.62 -12.97 -13.56
N SER A 71 19.72 -12.32 -13.95
CA SER A 71 20.38 -12.54 -15.23
C SER A 71 21.87 -12.60 -14.99
N TYR A 72 22.36 -13.80 -14.68
CA TYR A 72 23.77 -14.06 -14.43
C TYR A 72 24.45 -14.79 -15.59
N ASP A 73 23.69 -15.10 -16.63
CA ASP A 73 24.17 -15.77 -17.83
C ASP A 73 24.71 -14.73 -18.81
N GLY A 74 26.02 -14.80 -19.04
CA GLY A 74 26.70 -13.96 -20.01
C GLY A 74 28.20 -14.21 -20.00
N PRO A 75 28.88 -14.05 -21.14
CA PRO A 75 30.32 -14.33 -21.28
C PRO A 75 31.23 -13.43 -20.42
N ARG A 76 30.66 -12.42 -19.73
CA ARG A 76 31.35 -11.50 -18.82
C ARG A 76 30.89 -11.60 -17.36
N SER A 77 30.02 -12.55 -17.03
CA SER A 77 29.58 -12.76 -15.65
C SER A 77 30.75 -13.27 -14.82
N ARG A 78 31.27 -12.41 -13.93
CA ARG A 78 32.36 -12.75 -13.00
C ARG A 78 31.87 -13.42 -11.71
N MET A 79 30.56 -13.66 -11.61
CA MET A 79 29.95 -14.16 -10.39
C MET A 79 30.31 -15.64 -10.16
N PRO A 80 30.74 -16.02 -8.95
CA PRO A 80 31.00 -17.42 -8.58
C PRO A 80 29.80 -18.33 -8.90
N ALA A 81 30.08 -19.60 -9.25
CA ALA A 81 29.04 -20.56 -9.63
C ALA A 81 28.00 -20.77 -8.52
N LEU A 82 28.46 -20.89 -7.26
CA LEU A 82 27.57 -21.05 -6.10
C LEU A 82 26.66 -19.83 -5.92
N ALA A 83 27.18 -18.60 -6.07
CA ALA A 83 26.37 -17.39 -5.94
C ALA A 83 25.30 -17.30 -7.03
N ARG A 84 25.65 -17.66 -8.27
CA ARG A 84 24.67 -17.74 -9.37
C ARG A 84 23.56 -18.74 -9.06
N GLU A 85 23.93 -19.91 -8.54
CA GLU A 85 22.98 -20.94 -8.17
C GLU A 85 22.04 -20.46 -7.05
N VAL A 86 22.60 -19.98 -5.93
CA VAL A 86 21.82 -19.54 -4.77
C VAL A 86 20.91 -18.37 -5.14
N PHE A 87 21.40 -17.34 -5.82
CA PHE A 87 20.57 -16.19 -6.17
C PHE A 87 19.52 -16.52 -7.23
N ALA A 88 19.76 -17.49 -8.13
CA ALA A 88 18.75 -17.95 -9.07
C ALA A 88 17.63 -18.77 -8.37
N GLN A 89 17.98 -19.54 -7.33
CA GLN A 89 17.03 -20.38 -6.60
C GLN A 89 16.31 -19.66 -5.46
N GLN A 90 16.92 -18.62 -4.87
CA GLN A 90 16.40 -17.90 -3.70
C GLN A 90 16.15 -16.43 -4.03
N PRO A 91 14.90 -16.02 -4.32
CA PRO A 91 14.60 -14.63 -4.67
C PRO A 91 14.93 -13.63 -3.56
N ALA A 92 14.83 -14.04 -2.29
CA ALA A 92 15.24 -13.21 -1.15
C ALA A 92 16.75 -12.89 -1.20
N ALA A 93 17.58 -13.90 -1.47
CA ALA A 93 19.03 -13.76 -1.59
C ALA A 93 19.41 -12.82 -2.73
N HIS A 94 18.80 -13.01 -3.90
CA HIS A 94 18.94 -12.10 -5.04
C HIS A 94 18.56 -10.66 -4.73
N THR A 95 17.41 -10.46 -4.05
CA THR A 95 16.95 -9.13 -3.65
C THR A 95 17.97 -8.45 -2.74
N TRP A 96 18.48 -9.17 -1.74
CA TRP A 96 19.55 -8.67 -0.86
C TRP A 96 20.80 -8.30 -1.63
N TYR A 97 21.26 -9.19 -2.52
CA TYR A 97 22.42 -8.93 -3.37
C TYR A 97 22.24 -7.66 -4.22
N GLN A 98 21.10 -7.48 -4.91
CA GLN A 98 20.85 -6.28 -5.72
C GLN A 98 20.81 -5.00 -4.89
N VAL A 99 20.18 -5.05 -3.70
CA VAL A 99 20.14 -3.90 -2.79
C VAL A 99 21.56 -3.53 -2.35
N CYS A 100 22.33 -4.51 -1.88
CA CYS A 100 23.72 -4.32 -1.48
C CYS A 100 24.58 -3.83 -2.64
N GLN A 101 24.39 -4.32 -3.86
CA GLN A 101 25.16 -3.86 -5.02
C GLN A 101 24.98 -2.36 -5.26
N SER A 102 23.75 -1.84 -5.07
CA SER A 102 23.46 -0.42 -5.25
C SER A 102 23.86 0.48 -4.08
N GLN A 103 23.79 -0.02 -2.84
CA GLN A 103 23.88 0.82 -1.63
C GLN A 103 25.08 0.49 -0.73
N GLN A 104 25.56 -0.74 -0.75
CA GLN A 104 26.65 -1.26 0.08
C GLN A 104 27.52 -2.25 -0.72
N PRO A 105 28.28 -1.78 -1.74
CA PRO A 105 29.04 -2.65 -2.62
C PRO A 105 29.96 -3.66 -1.92
N PRO A 106 30.63 -3.34 -0.79
CA PRO A 106 31.43 -4.32 -0.06
C PRO A 106 30.62 -5.52 0.46
N ILE A 107 29.38 -5.29 0.91
CA ILE A 107 28.49 -6.38 1.35
C ILE A 107 28.07 -7.21 0.14
N ALA A 108 27.83 -6.59 -1.03
CA ALA A 108 27.50 -7.31 -2.25
C ALA A 108 28.60 -8.29 -2.65
N THR A 109 29.87 -7.84 -2.64
CA THR A 109 31.04 -8.69 -2.90
C THR A 109 31.11 -9.84 -1.90
N TRP A 110 30.91 -9.56 -0.60
CA TRP A 110 30.91 -10.60 0.42
C TRP A 110 29.79 -11.63 0.23
N LEU A 111 28.60 -11.19 -0.21
CA LEU A 111 27.48 -12.08 -0.55
C LEU A 111 27.77 -12.92 -1.79
N GLU A 112 28.53 -12.43 -2.77
CA GLU A 112 28.99 -13.25 -3.90
C GLU A 112 30.00 -14.34 -3.47
N GLU A 113 30.85 -14.03 -2.49
CA GLU A 113 31.84 -14.96 -1.94
C GLU A 113 31.22 -15.97 -0.96
N ASN A 114 30.16 -15.57 -0.25
CA ASN A 114 29.51 -16.34 0.82
C ASN A 114 27.98 -16.37 0.64
N PRO A 115 27.47 -16.84 -0.51
CA PRO A 115 26.05 -16.70 -0.86
C PRO A 115 25.13 -17.63 -0.05
N ASP A 116 25.65 -18.68 0.57
CA ASP A 116 24.90 -19.69 1.33
C ASP A 116 25.00 -19.50 2.85
N VAL A 117 25.82 -18.55 3.31
CA VAL A 117 26.03 -18.26 4.74
C VAL A 117 24.85 -17.53 5.39
N PRO A 118 24.23 -16.49 4.77
CA PRO A 118 23.16 -15.74 5.41
C PRO A 118 21.82 -16.49 5.40
N ASP A 119 21.11 -16.44 6.51
CA ASP A 119 19.67 -16.72 6.51
C ASP A 119 18.92 -15.49 5.98
N TYR A 120 18.73 -15.44 4.66
CA TYR A 120 18.07 -14.31 3.99
C TYR A 120 16.62 -14.11 4.42
N LEU A 121 15.93 -15.17 4.86
CA LEU A 121 14.56 -15.04 5.37
C LEU A 121 14.59 -14.38 6.75
N ALA A 122 15.43 -14.85 7.67
CA ALA A 122 15.59 -14.25 8.99
C ALA A 122 16.07 -12.79 8.89
N LEU A 123 17.01 -12.49 7.98
CA LEU A 123 17.46 -11.12 7.72
C LEU A 123 16.30 -10.24 7.21
N THR A 124 15.49 -10.76 6.30
CA THR A 124 14.32 -10.02 5.79
C THR A 124 13.30 -9.78 6.90
N HIS A 125 12.98 -10.80 7.70
CA HIS A 125 12.09 -10.64 8.86
C HIS A 125 12.63 -9.61 9.84
N ALA A 126 13.93 -9.61 10.13
CA ALA A 126 14.57 -8.62 11.00
C ALA A 126 14.49 -7.20 10.41
N LEU A 127 14.74 -7.04 9.11
CA LEU A 127 14.64 -5.75 8.41
C LEU A 127 13.23 -5.13 8.54
N PHE A 128 12.20 -5.97 8.49
CA PHE A 128 10.80 -5.57 8.61
C PHE A 128 10.24 -5.77 10.03
N TYR A 129 11.09 -5.82 11.07
CA TYR A 129 10.69 -5.89 12.48
C TYR A 129 9.76 -7.06 12.84
N GLY A 130 9.79 -8.15 12.07
CA GLY A 130 8.90 -9.29 12.24
C GLY A 130 7.43 -8.99 11.92
N TRP A 131 7.12 -7.85 11.29
CA TRP A 131 5.75 -7.50 10.92
C TRP A 131 5.24 -8.41 9.80
N GLN A 132 4.06 -8.99 10.03
CA GLN A 132 3.42 -9.92 9.09
C GLN A 132 2.14 -9.37 8.46
N ASN A 133 1.63 -8.25 8.96
CA ASN A 133 0.47 -7.57 8.38
C ASN A 133 0.91 -6.64 7.27
N THR A 134 0.03 -6.41 6.29
CA THR A 134 0.30 -5.43 5.24
C THR A 134 0.29 -4.02 5.84
N ASP A 135 1.44 -3.38 5.82
CA ASP A 135 1.64 -2.01 6.30
C ASP A 135 2.46 -1.18 5.31
N TYR A 136 1.88 -0.06 4.86
CA TYR A 136 2.55 0.87 3.97
C TYR A 136 2.63 2.25 4.60
N VAL A 137 3.85 2.76 4.76
CA VAL A 137 4.10 4.09 5.32
C VAL A 137 4.51 5.04 4.20
N PHE A 138 3.61 5.96 3.85
CA PHE A 138 3.87 7.02 2.88
C PHE A 138 4.42 8.26 3.58
N SER A 139 5.75 8.44 3.52
CA SER A 139 6.43 9.60 4.11
C SER A 139 6.35 10.82 3.20
N LEU A 140 5.24 11.56 3.28
CA LEU A 140 5.02 12.76 2.48
C LEU A 140 5.19 14.05 3.31
N PRO A 141 5.78 15.12 2.73
CA PRO A 141 6.02 16.38 3.44
C PRO A 141 4.75 17.04 3.96
N MET A 142 4.87 17.95 4.92
CA MET A 142 3.74 18.74 5.39
C MET A 142 3.15 19.57 4.23
N GLY A 143 1.83 19.72 4.23
CA GLY A 143 1.13 20.44 3.18
C GLY A 143 0.95 19.67 1.87
N SER A 144 1.45 18.43 1.72
CA SER A 144 1.31 17.63 0.48
C SER A 144 -0.11 17.15 0.14
N GLY A 145 -1.11 17.46 0.99
CA GLY A 145 -2.48 16.99 0.80
C GLY A 145 -2.71 15.53 1.22
N LYS A 146 -2.01 15.05 2.27
CA LYS A 146 -2.14 13.67 2.79
C LYS A 146 -3.59 13.23 3.01
N THR A 147 -4.43 14.08 3.58
CA THR A 147 -5.85 13.75 3.82
C THR A 147 -6.62 13.50 2.52
N TRP A 148 -6.40 14.34 1.50
CA TRP A 148 -7.00 14.12 0.18
C TRP A 148 -6.43 12.89 -0.52
N LEU A 149 -5.15 12.59 -0.31
CA LEU A 149 -4.56 11.33 -0.80
C LEU A 149 -5.22 10.11 -0.14
N MET A 150 -5.53 10.17 1.16
CA MET A 150 -6.27 9.10 1.83
C MET A 150 -7.67 8.93 1.21
N SER A 151 -8.39 10.02 0.93
CA SER A 151 -9.68 9.95 0.24
C SER A 151 -9.56 9.32 -1.14
N ALA A 152 -8.57 9.75 -1.93
CA ALA A 152 -8.27 9.15 -3.23
C ALA A 152 -8.04 7.64 -3.12
N ILE A 153 -7.21 7.21 -2.18
CA ILE A 153 -6.94 5.79 -1.90
C ILE A 153 -8.23 5.02 -1.56
N MET A 154 -9.09 5.58 -0.70
CA MET A 154 -10.37 4.95 -0.33
C MET A 154 -11.27 4.74 -1.54
N TYR A 155 -11.52 5.79 -2.33
CA TYR A 155 -12.38 5.70 -3.51
C TYR A 155 -11.82 4.74 -4.56
N LEU A 156 -10.50 4.76 -4.80
CA LEU A 156 -9.85 3.81 -5.71
C LEU A 156 -10.01 2.37 -5.26
N ASN A 157 -9.86 2.13 -3.96
CA ASN A 157 -9.96 0.79 -3.41
C ASN A 157 -11.41 0.27 -3.48
N LEU A 158 -12.40 1.09 -3.16
CA LEU A 158 -13.82 0.76 -3.34
C LEU A 158 -14.18 0.48 -4.80
N PHE A 159 -13.71 1.32 -5.73
CA PHE A 159 -13.94 1.13 -7.16
C PHE A 159 -13.36 -0.20 -7.66
N LEU A 160 -12.13 -0.51 -7.28
CA LEU A 160 -11.50 -1.78 -7.64
C LEU A 160 -12.20 -2.98 -6.97
N GLY A 161 -12.73 -2.81 -5.76
CA GLY A 161 -13.57 -3.81 -5.10
C GLY A 161 -14.88 -4.08 -5.83
N GLU A 162 -15.55 -3.05 -6.36
CA GLU A 162 -16.75 -3.22 -7.20
C GLU A 162 -16.44 -3.96 -8.51
N LEU A 163 -15.26 -3.73 -9.11
CA LEU A 163 -14.82 -4.42 -10.33
C LEU A 163 -14.41 -5.88 -10.07
N HIS A 164 -14.02 -6.20 -8.83
CA HIS A 164 -13.58 -7.53 -8.42
C HIS A 164 -14.30 -8.02 -7.16
N PRO A 165 -15.62 -8.30 -7.23
CA PRO A 165 -16.39 -8.73 -6.07
C PRO A 165 -15.79 -9.97 -5.41
N GLY A 166 -15.70 -9.97 -4.07
CA GLY A 166 -15.16 -11.08 -3.27
C GLY A 166 -13.64 -11.12 -3.18
N ASP A 167 -12.90 -10.24 -3.86
CA ASP A 167 -11.45 -10.17 -3.75
C ASP A 167 -11.02 -9.44 -2.49
N ALA A 168 -10.50 -10.20 -1.51
CA ALA A 168 -10.08 -9.69 -0.20
C ALA A 168 -8.91 -8.69 -0.25
N ARG A 169 -8.26 -8.50 -1.41
CA ARG A 169 -7.23 -7.45 -1.57
C ARG A 169 -7.83 -6.05 -1.44
N PHE A 170 -9.10 -5.89 -1.81
CA PHE A 170 -9.79 -4.61 -1.81
C PHE A 170 -10.64 -4.45 -0.53
N ALA A 171 -10.44 -3.33 0.14
CA ALA A 171 -11.16 -2.97 1.34
C ALA A 171 -12.58 -2.48 0.99
N GLN A 172 -13.56 -3.02 1.71
CA GLN A 172 -14.95 -2.58 1.61
C GLN A 172 -15.29 -1.48 2.64
N ASN A 173 -14.50 -1.39 3.70
CA ASN A 173 -14.69 -0.44 4.80
C ASN A 173 -13.33 0.09 5.26
N PHE A 174 -13.31 1.30 5.82
CA PHE A 174 -12.08 1.93 6.31
C PHE A 174 -12.25 2.42 7.74
N CYS A 175 -11.22 2.19 8.55
CA CYS A 175 -11.10 2.77 9.88
C CYS A 175 -9.90 3.72 9.90
N VAL A 176 -10.15 5.01 10.18
CA VAL A 176 -9.09 6.02 10.31
C VAL A 176 -8.84 6.26 11.79
N LEU A 177 -7.65 5.90 12.25
CA LEU A 177 -7.22 6.08 13.64
C LEU A 177 -6.43 7.38 13.78
N ILE A 178 -6.75 8.15 14.83
CA ILE A 178 -6.02 9.38 15.18
C ILE A 178 -5.48 9.32 16.60
N PRO A 179 -4.26 9.84 16.86
CA PRO A 179 -3.76 10.01 18.21
C PRO A 179 -4.66 10.96 19.00
N SER A 180 -5.05 10.58 20.21
CA SER A 180 -5.90 11.40 21.10
C SER A 180 -5.31 12.79 21.35
N ALA A 181 -4.00 12.87 21.55
CA ALA A 181 -3.27 14.13 21.79
C ALA A 181 -3.31 15.11 20.61
N LYS A 182 -3.60 14.64 19.39
CA LYS A 182 -3.67 15.47 18.17
C LYS A 182 -5.08 15.56 17.60
N LYS A 183 -6.11 15.20 18.39
CA LYS A 183 -7.51 15.20 17.94
C LYS A 183 -7.94 16.59 17.45
N SER A 184 -7.67 17.64 18.21
CA SER A 184 -8.11 19.00 17.85
C SER A 184 -7.47 19.54 16.56
N SER A 185 -6.23 19.15 16.26
CA SER A 185 -5.50 19.64 15.10
C SER A 185 -5.73 18.82 13.82
N ILE A 186 -5.98 17.51 13.94
CA ILE A 186 -6.10 16.61 12.78
C ILE A 186 -7.57 16.36 12.41
N LEU A 187 -8.48 16.29 13.39
CA LEU A 187 -9.89 15.94 13.13
C LEU A 187 -10.59 16.89 12.16
N PRO A 188 -10.40 18.23 12.20
CA PRO A 188 -11.00 19.12 11.21
C PRO A 188 -10.54 18.80 9.78
N SER A 189 -9.25 18.50 9.59
CA SER A 189 -8.74 18.07 8.29
C SER A 189 -9.37 16.76 7.85
N LEU A 190 -9.45 15.74 8.72
CA LEU A 190 -10.08 14.47 8.35
C LEU A 190 -11.57 14.60 8.02
N ARG A 191 -12.29 15.51 8.66
CA ARG A 191 -13.69 15.81 8.28
C ARG A 191 -13.79 16.32 6.85
N SER A 192 -12.75 16.95 6.31
CA SER A 192 -12.73 17.39 4.91
C SER A 192 -12.78 16.22 3.91
N MET A 193 -12.46 14.98 4.34
CA MET A 193 -12.55 13.81 3.47
C MET A 193 -13.97 13.58 2.94
N ALA A 194 -15.00 13.96 3.71
CA ALA A 194 -16.40 13.88 3.30
C ALA A 194 -16.76 14.85 2.16
N HIS A 195 -15.90 15.85 1.91
CA HIS A 195 -16.05 16.82 0.82
C HIS A 195 -15.17 16.51 -0.38
N PHE A 196 -14.47 15.36 -0.38
CA PHE A 196 -13.66 14.95 -1.52
C PHE A 196 -14.56 14.71 -2.72
N ASP A 197 -14.15 15.24 -3.86
CA ASP A 197 -14.82 14.97 -5.12
C ASP A 197 -14.18 13.74 -5.79
N PRO A 198 -14.86 12.59 -5.84
CA PRO A 198 -14.30 11.39 -6.44
C PRO A 198 -14.05 11.52 -7.94
N ALA A 199 -14.63 12.53 -8.62
CA ALA A 199 -14.31 12.83 -10.02
C ALA A 199 -12.84 13.22 -10.22
N TRP A 200 -12.08 13.53 -9.16
CA TRP A 200 -10.65 13.78 -9.25
C TRP A 200 -9.85 12.52 -9.58
N VAL A 201 -10.40 11.34 -9.27
CA VAL A 201 -9.70 10.05 -9.36
C VAL A 201 -10.44 8.99 -10.16
N LEU A 202 -11.75 9.14 -10.35
CA LEU A 202 -12.59 8.18 -11.06
C LEU A 202 -13.46 8.89 -12.10
N PRO A 203 -13.65 8.31 -13.29
CA PRO A 203 -14.58 8.85 -14.27
C PRO A 203 -16.04 8.62 -13.84
N GLU A 204 -16.96 9.44 -14.38
CA GLU A 204 -18.39 9.17 -14.27
C GLU A 204 -18.81 7.95 -15.11
N PRO A 205 -19.83 7.18 -14.70
CA PRO A 205 -20.70 7.39 -13.53
C PRO A 205 -20.16 6.82 -12.20
N ALA A 206 -18.95 6.26 -12.18
CA ALA A 206 -18.41 5.56 -11.01
C ALA A 206 -18.17 6.53 -9.84
N ALA A 207 -17.68 7.73 -10.12
CA ALA A 207 -17.46 8.78 -9.12
C ALA A 207 -18.75 9.13 -8.36
N SER A 208 -19.81 9.52 -9.09
CA SER A 208 -21.09 9.89 -8.47
C SER A 208 -21.73 8.71 -7.72
N ARG A 209 -21.67 7.49 -8.26
CA ARG A 209 -22.18 6.29 -7.58
C ARG A 209 -21.49 6.05 -6.24
N LEU A 210 -20.16 5.99 -6.23
CA LEU A 210 -19.40 5.71 -4.99
C LEU A 210 -19.57 6.84 -3.95
N ARG A 211 -19.73 8.09 -4.40
CA ARG A 211 -20.01 9.22 -3.50
C ARG A 211 -21.30 9.02 -2.70
N GLN A 212 -22.32 8.42 -3.31
CA GLN A 212 -23.61 8.18 -2.67
C GLN A 212 -23.56 7.01 -1.66
N LEU A 213 -22.64 6.07 -1.87
CA LEU A 213 -22.48 4.89 -1.01
C LEU A 213 -21.62 5.17 0.23
N LEU A 214 -20.62 6.06 0.12
CA LEU A 214 -19.67 6.28 1.20
C LEU A 214 -20.28 7.06 2.37
N GLN A 215 -20.31 6.43 3.54
CA GLN A 215 -20.81 7.03 4.78
C GLN A 215 -19.65 7.34 5.73
N PHE A 216 -19.66 8.53 6.33
CA PHE A 216 -18.64 8.98 7.27
C PHE A 216 -19.20 9.05 8.68
N GLU A 217 -18.64 8.24 9.59
CA GLU A 217 -19.05 8.21 11.00
C GLU A 217 -17.85 8.50 11.91
N VAL A 218 -18.01 9.45 12.84
CA VAL A 218 -16.99 9.74 13.85
C VAL A 218 -17.30 8.95 15.12
N LEU A 219 -16.40 8.03 15.47
CA LEU A 219 -16.52 7.15 16.63
C LEU A 219 -15.85 7.76 17.88
N ASP A 220 -16.34 8.91 18.34
CA ASP A 220 -15.77 9.66 19.47
C ASP A 220 -16.72 9.85 20.66
N ALA A 221 -17.79 9.05 20.74
CA ALA A 221 -18.71 9.12 21.87
C ALA A 221 -17.98 8.81 23.19
N ALA A 222 -18.17 9.67 24.18
CA ALA A 222 -17.65 9.47 25.52
C ALA A 222 -18.27 8.20 26.13
N LYS A 223 -17.50 7.47 26.95
CA LYS A 223 -18.05 6.41 27.78
C LYS A 223 -19.11 7.03 28.69
N THR A 224 -20.37 6.66 28.52
CA THR A 224 -21.44 7.06 29.44
C THR A 224 -21.13 6.47 30.81
N ALA A 225 -20.88 7.34 31.79
CA ALA A 225 -20.78 6.96 33.20
C ALA A 225 -22.18 6.60 33.74
N ALA A 226 -22.74 5.49 33.29
CA ALA A 226 -24.03 5.01 33.80
C ALA A 226 -23.78 3.81 34.72
N LYS A 227 -24.29 3.92 35.95
CA LYS A 227 -24.37 2.89 36.99
C LYS A 227 -25.21 1.68 36.55
N SER A 228 -24.78 0.98 35.49
CA SER A 228 -25.46 -0.18 34.93
C SER A 228 -24.41 -1.26 34.65
N ASN A 229 -24.66 -2.49 35.11
CA ASN A 229 -23.76 -3.64 34.94
C ASN A 229 -23.59 -4.10 33.48
N ARG A 230 -24.17 -3.37 32.52
CA ARG A 230 -24.05 -3.61 31.07
C ARG A 230 -23.43 -2.37 30.43
N ILE A 231 -22.10 -2.33 30.32
CA ILE A 231 -21.38 -1.27 29.60
C ILE A 231 -21.71 -1.43 28.10
N GLN A 232 -22.71 -0.68 27.61
CA GLN A 232 -22.99 -0.58 26.18
C GLN A 232 -22.02 0.43 25.56
N ASN A 233 -21.20 0.00 24.60
CA ASN A 233 -20.29 0.90 23.88
C ASN A 233 -21.09 1.71 22.84
N PRO A 234 -21.27 3.03 23.02
CA PRO A 234 -22.07 3.84 22.09
C PRO A 234 -21.48 3.88 20.67
N ASN A 235 -20.16 3.74 20.51
CA ASN A 235 -19.53 3.67 19.19
C ASN A 235 -19.81 2.33 18.50
N ALA A 236 -19.94 1.22 19.24
CA ALA A 236 -20.33 -0.07 18.67
C ALA A 236 -21.78 -0.03 18.14
N HIS A 237 -22.66 0.72 18.80
CA HIS A 237 -24.03 0.93 18.32
C HIS A 237 -24.06 1.70 16.99
N LYS A 238 -23.26 2.76 16.85
CA LYS A 238 -23.11 3.50 15.59
C LYS A 238 -22.68 2.60 14.43
N VAL A 239 -21.66 1.75 14.65
CA VAL A 239 -21.21 0.79 13.63
C VAL A 239 -22.31 -0.21 13.30
N ALA A 240 -23.01 -0.74 14.30
CA ALA A 240 -24.10 -1.69 14.09
C ALA A 240 -25.24 -1.10 13.25
N GLN A 241 -25.58 0.18 13.42
CA GLN A 241 -26.58 0.86 12.61
C GLN A 241 -26.21 0.89 11.11
N HIS A 242 -24.93 1.09 10.81
CA HIS A 242 -24.43 1.07 9.43
C HIS A 242 -24.41 -0.34 8.83
N LEU A 243 -24.10 -1.36 9.64
CA LEU A 243 -24.09 -2.77 9.21
C LEU A 243 -25.51 -3.36 9.01
N MET A 244 -26.53 -2.81 9.67
CA MET A 244 -27.91 -3.29 9.56
C MET A 244 -28.71 -2.64 8.41
N GLN A 245 -28.10 -1.77 7.60
CA GLN A 245 -28.79 -1.15 6.47
C GLN A 245 -29.13 -2.19 5.38
N PRO A 246 -30.40 -2.33 4.98
CA PRO A 246 -30.79 -3.29 3.94
C PRO A 246 -30.16 -2.91 2.60
N GLY A 247 -29.35 -3.81 2.04
CA GLY A 247 -28.60 -3.62 0.79
C GLY A 247 -27.10 -3.95 0.90
N LEU A 248 -26.54 -3.93 2.11
CA LEU A 248 -25.18 -4.41 2.42
C LEU A 248 -25.25 -5.89 2.81
N THR A 249 -25.63 -6.76 1.88
CA THR A 249 -25.48 -8.21 2.09
C THR A 249 -24.04 -8.57 1.78
N PHE A 250 -23.26 -8.86 2.83
CA PHE A 250 -21.98 -9.52 2.68
C PHE A 250 -22.26 -10.92 2.11
N ALA A 251 -21.84 -11.16 0.88
CA ALA A 251 -21.70 -12.50 0.32
C ALA A 251 -20.42 -13.15 0.85
#